data_AF-A0A6A7FQU4-F1
#
_entry.id   AF-A0A6A7FQU4-F1
#
_cell.length_a   1.000
_cell.length_b   1.000
_cell.length_c   1.000
_cell.angle_alpha   90.00
_cell.angle_beta   90.00
_cell.angle_gamma   90.00
#
_symmetry.space_group_name_H-M   'P 1'
#
loop_
_entity.id
_entity.type
_entity.pdbx_description
1 polymer ?
#
loop_
_entity_poly.entity_id
_entity_poly.type
_entity_poly.pdbx_seq_one_letter_code
_entity_poly.pdbx_strand_id
1 'polypeptide(L)'
;ELVGHEVFSFLLRNLGKLGSSLPEPYQQEMQGIASASGLSMAEVTLYNIFYELIAFCTSIVVQDNAGRVYHGRNLDFGIFMGWNRSSHEWSVAELLRPLVVDLTWSSGGETLYSSVNYVGYVGVITAVKKGAFSFSLDQRFSWNGGFVGLLEWILFDDHQQSWVAFLSRDVMEHAGSYEEAKQMLSSTRLIAPVYFILAGTQPRQGCVITRYRDGYDTVSLNSSSWFLVQTNYDHWKQPPIYDDRRTPAVTCLNKGRHLLLADATDRYKRSIPTFGDNNNTRNMQHVNSVPSSRTDTGLQRKIKILAYLKNNYFSTDYENSGKISAHHNNYEKSASDKKHHLQSEVETMSRYFYDGTKGSSSSTGRGDSSGGPEASYSLLYNVLSTRPVLNKLTTYTSLMSAEDGTLKTWLRVCQDPCWPW
;
A
#
# COMPACT_ATOMS: atom_id res chain seq x y z
N GLU A 1 -11.86 17.46 -7.45
CA GLU A 1 -11.79 16.39 -8.48
C GLU A 1 -10.33 16.14 -8.85
N LEU A 2 -9.75 14.99 -8.48
CA LEU A 2 -8.42 14.62 -8.98
C LEU A 2 -8.49 14.12 -10.44
N VAL A 3 -9.70 13.70 -10.89
CA VAL A 3 -10.09 13.35 -12.26
C VAL A 3 -11.60 13.60 -12.40
N GLY A 4 -12.06 14.11 -13.55
CA GLY A 4 -13.48 14.37 -13.80
C GLY A 4 -14.29 13.09 -13.99
N HIS A 5 -15.56 13.12 -13.59
CA HIS A 5 -16.53 12.02 -13.73
C HIS A 5 -16.54 11.36 -15.12
N GLU A 6 -16.34 12.16 -16.17
CA GLU A 6 -16.31 11.70 -17.56
C GLU A 6 -15.11 10.79 -17.87
N VAL A 7 -13.92 11.10 -17.35
CA VAL A 7 -12.72 10.28 -17.58
C VAL A 7 -12.87 8.94 -16.86
N PHE A 8 -13.38 8.93 -15.63
CA PHE A 8 -13.64 7.69 -14.91
C PHE A 8 -14.72 6.84 -15.62
N SER A 9 -15.79 7.48 -16.08
CA SER A 9 -16.85 6.82 -16.86
C SER A 9 -16.32 6.25 -18.18
N PHE A 10 -15.42 6.97 -18.86
CA PHE A 10 -14.75 6.49 -20.06
C PHE A 10 -13.92 5.24 -19.79
N LEU A 11 -13.13 5.22 -18.71
CA LEU A 11 -12.35 4.04 -18.32
C LEU A 11 -13.26 2.83 -18.07
N LEU A 12 -14.34 3.00 -17.30
CA LEU A 12 -15.28 1.92 -17.00
C LEU A 12 -15.90 1.31 -18.27
N ARG A 13 -16.30 2.15 -19.23
CA ARG A 13 -16.86 1.68 -20.51
C ARG A 13 -15.84 0.93 -21.38
N ASN A 14 -14.54 1.17 -21.16
CA ASN A 14 -13.46 0.59 -21.96
C ASN A 14 -12.65 -0.50 -21.22
N LEU A 15 -13.10 -0.97 -20.05
CA LEU A 15 -12.42 -2.03 -19.30
C LEU A 15 -12.25 -3.32 -20.12
N GLY A 16 -13.20 -3.65 -20.99
CA GLY A 16 -13.07 -4.78 -21.91
C GLY A 16 -11.89 -4.64 -22.86
N LYS A 17 -11.77 -3.48 -23.55
CA LYS A 17 -10.64 -3.17 -24.45
C LYS A 17 -9.31 -3.16 -23.69
N LEU A 18 -9.31 -2.59 -22.49
CA LEU A 18 -8.15 -2.53 -21.62
C LEU A 18 -7.70 -3.94 -21.20
N GLY A 19 -8.61 -4.78 -20.71
CA GLY A 19 -8.31 -6.16 -20.33
C GLY A 19 -7.83 -7.02 -21.51
N SER A 20 -8.43 -6.83 -22.69
CA SER A 20 -8.04 -7.57 -23.90
C SER A 20 -6.70 -7.12 -24.52
N SER A 21 -6.13 -5.99 -24.09
CA SER A 21 -4.85 -5.49 -24.58
C SER A 21 -3.67 -5.74 -23.62
N LEU A 22 -3.93 -6.27 -22.42
CA LEU A 22 -2.87 -6.58 -21.46
C LEU A 22 -1.92 -7.65 -22.03
N PRO A 23 -0.61 -7.53 -21.77
CA PRO A 23 0.36 -8.51 -22.23
C PRO A 23 0.22 -9.84 -21.48
N GLU A 24 0.75 -10.92 -22.07
CA GLU A 24 0.99 -12.17 -21.35
C GLU A 24 2.13 -12.01 -20.34
N PRO A 25 2.12 -12.75 -19.22
CA PRO A 25 1.10 -13.74 -18.80
C PRO A 25 -0.14 -13.11 -18.13
N TYR A 26 -0.11 -11.81 -17.84
CA TYR A 26 -1.09 -11.11 -17.02
C TYR A 26 -2.53 -11.28 -17.52
N GLN A 27 -2.75 -11.13 -18.82
CA GLN A 27 -4.07 -11.33 -19.40
C GLN A 27 -4.63 -12.73 -19.16
N GLN A 28 -3.82 -13.77 -19.41
CA GLN A 28 -4.26 -15.15 -19.27
C GLN A 28 -4.56 -15.51 -17.81
N GLU A 29 -3.74 -15.04 -16.88
CA GLU A 29 -3.99 -15.25 -15.46
C GLU A 29 -5.28 -14.56 -15.00
N MET A 30 -5.50 -13.32 -15.43
CA MET A 30 -6.74 -12.59 -15.13
C MET A 30 -7.97 -13.27 -15.74
N GLN A 31 -7.85 -13.84 -16.94
CA GLN A 31 -8.90 -14.65 -17.55
C GLN A 31 -9.17 -15.95 -16.75
N GLY A 32 -8.12 -16.59 -16.24
CA GLY A 32 -8.23 -17.74 -15.34
C GLY A 32 -8.94 -17.40 -14.03
N ILE A 33 -8.58 -16.26 -13.41
CA ILE A 33 -9.23 -15.73 -12.21
C ILE A 33 -10.70 -15.43 -12.48
N ALA A 34 -11.02 -14.77 -13.61
CA ALA A 34 -12.40 -14.48 -14.01
C ALA A 34 -13.23 -15.76 -14.09
N SER A 35 -12.70 -16.78 -14.79
CA SER A 35 -13.36 -18.07 -14.98
C SER A 35 -13.57 -18.82 -13.66
N ALA A 36 -12.57 -18.83 -12.76
CA ALA A 36 -12.63 -19.55 -11.49
C ALA A 36 -13.52 -18.86 -10.44
N SER A 37 -13.61 -17.52 -10.49
CA SER A 37 -14.39 -16.73 -9.54
C SER A 37 -15.84 -16.47 -9.98
N GLY A 38 -16.14 -16.70 -11.26
CA GLY A 38 -17.42 -16.30 -11.88
C GLY A 38 -17.53 -14.79 -12.13
N LEU A 39 -16.43 -14.06 -12.06
CA LEU A 39 -16.35 -12.64 -12.40
C LEU A 39 -16.13 -12.47 -13.91
N SER A 40 -16.52 -11.32 -14.46
CA SER A 40 -16.17 -10.96 -15.83
C SER A 40 -14.70 -10.52 -15.95
N MET A 41 -14.11 -10.64 -17.14
CA MET A 41 -12.76 -10.12 -17.38
C MET A 41 -12.66 -8.63 -17.04
N ALA A 42 -13.67 -7.83 -17.38
CA ALA A 42 -13.71 -6.41 -17.06
C ALA A 42 -13.67 -6.13 -15.54
N GLU A 43 -14.31 -6.97 -14.72
CA GLU A 43 -14.29 -6.85 -13.26
C GLU A 43 -12.92 -7.17 -12.67
N VAL A 44 -12.28 -8.23 -13.17
CA VAL A 44 -10.91 -8.59 -12.76
C VAL A 44 -9.92 -7.50 -13.21
N THR A 45 -10.10 -6.94 -14.41
CA THR A 45 -9.35 -5.78 -14.89
C THR A 45 -9.52 -4.57 -13.99
N LEU A 46 -10.75 -4.20 -13.65
CA LEU A 46 -11.02 -3.09 -12.75
C LEU A 46 -10.34 -3.29 -11.39
N TYR A 47 -10.41 -4.50 -10.82
CA TYR A 47 -9.75 -4.83 -9.56
C TYR A 47 -8.23 -4.63 -9.62
N ASN A 48 -7.59 -5.01 -10.74
CA ASN A 48 -6.15 -4.87 -10.93
C ASN A 48 -5.70 -3.44 -11.25
N ILE A 49 -6.60 -2.57 -11.72
CA ILE A 49 -6.31 -1.14 -11.92
C ILE A 49 -6.23 -0.36 -10.61
N PHE A 50 -7.01 -0.72 -9.58
CA PHE A 50 -7.14 0.16 -8.40
C PHE A 50 -5.84 0.49 -7.70
N TYR A 51 -4.89 -0.44 -7.70
CA TYR A 51 -3.56 -0.19 -7.16
C TYR A 51 -2.76 0.85 -7.95
N GLU A 52 -2.97 0.95 -9.26
CA GLU A 52 -2.33 1.95 -10.11
C GLU A 52 -2.86 3.37 -9.82
N LEU A 53 -4.03 3.48 -9.19
CA LEU A 53 -4.75 4.74 -9.02
C LEU A 53 -4.76 5.25 -7.57
N ILE A 54 -5.07 4.38 -6.59
CA ILE A 54 -5.44 4.84 -5.24
C ILE A 54 -4.93 3.89 -4.15
N ALA A 55 -3.68 4.07 -3.71
CA ALA A 55 -3.17 3.43 -2.51
C ALA A 55 -2.38 4.42 -1.66
N PHE A 56 -2.30 4.18 -0.36
CA PHE A 56 -1.41 4.85 0.57
C PHE A 56 -0.47 3.81 1.18
N CYS A 57 0.72 4.24 1.57
CA CYS A 57 1.78 3.32 1.94
C CYS A 57 2.78 3.99 2.89
N THR A 58 3.45 3.18 3.70
CA THR A 58 4.73 3.56 4.30
C THR A 58 5.72 2.43 4.11
N SER A 59 6.87 2.71 3.52
CA SER A 59 7.97 1.76 3.33
C SER A 59 9.26 2.29 3.96
N ILE A 60 9.96 1.42 4.68
CA ILE A 60 11.14 1.76 5.48
C ILE A 60 12.25 0.75 5.19
N VAL A 61 13.43 1.26 4.83
CA VAL A 61 14.67 0.46 4.77
C VAL A 61 15.58 0.94 5.88
N VAL A 62 16.16 0.02 6.65
CA VAL A 62 17.14 0.32 7.70
C VAL A 62 18.36 -0.58 7.56
N GLN A 63 19.51 -0.10 7.99
CA GLN A 63 20.74 -0.88 8.10
C GLN A 63 21.23 -0.86 9.56
N ASP A 64 21.67 -2.01 10.06
CA ASP A 64 22.31 -2.10 11.37
C ASP A 64 23.82 -1.85 11.33
N ASN A 65 24.45 -1.88 12.50
CA ASN A 65 25.89 -1.66 12.67
C ASN A 65 26.74 -2.82 12.10
N ALA A 66 26.16 -4.00 11.91
CA ALA A 66 26.80 -5.13 11.25
C ALA A 66 26.69 -5.05 9.72
N GLY A 67 25.94 -4.07 9.19
CA GLY A 67 25.71 -3.89 7.77
C GLY A 67 24.54 -4.68 7.20
N ARG A 68 23.75 -5.37 8.05
CA ARG A 68 22.54 -6.09 7.63
C ARG A 68 21.44 -5.10 7.30
N VAL A 69 20.71 -5.37 6.22
CA VAL A 69 19.63 -4.50 5.72
C VAL A 69 18.28 -5.14 6.00
N TYR A 70 17.37 -4.39 6.61
CA TYR A 70 16.00 -4.79 6.86
C TYR A 70 15.03 -3.87 6.14
N HIS A 71 13.92 -4.44 5.68
CA HIS A 71 12.91 -3.71 4.94
C HIS A 71 11.54 -3.97 5.57
N GLY A 72 10.81 -2.94 5.96
CA GLY A 72 9.50 -3.05 6.58
C GLY A 72 8.50 -2.09 5.94
N ARG A 73 7.22 -2.48 5.88
CA ARG A 73 6.22 -1.63 5.25
C ARG A 73 4.78 -1.86 5.71
N ASN A 74 3.95 -0.82 5.63
CA ASN A 74 2.49 -0.84 5.81
C ASN A 74 1.78 -0.64 4.47
N LEU A 75 0.75 -1.47 4.20
CA LEU A 75 -0.15 -1.26 3.08
C LEU A 75 -1.46 -0.62 3.53
N ASP A 76 -1.71 0.60 3.08
CA ASP A 76 -2.91 1.36 3.38
C ASP A 76 -3.80 1.43 2.12
N PHE A 77 -4.89 0.67 2.06
CA PHE A 77 -5.68 0.53 0.82
C PHE A 77 -7.19 0.55 1.09
N GLY A 78 -7.95 1.06 0.12
CA GLY A 78 -9.42 1.19 0.21
C GLY A 78 -9.94 2.58 0.58
N ILE A 79 -9.10 3.62 0.46
CA ILE A 79 -9.49 5.01 0.70
C ILE A 79 -10.55 5.47 -0.31
N PHE A 80 -11.49 6.31 0.15
CA PHE A 80 -12.62 6.85 -0.62
C PHE A 80 -13.69 5.82 -1.03
N MET A 81 -13.60 4.56 -0.59
CA MET A 81 -14.54 3.51 -0.96
C MET A 81 -15.28 2.96 0.27
N GLY A 82 -16.29 3.71 0.70
CA GLY A 82 -17.14 3.37 1.83
C GLY A 82 -16.51 3.72 3.18
N TRP A 83 -17.03 4.75 3.84
CA TRP A 83 -16.72 5.03 5.24
C TRP A 83 -17.89 4.63 6.12
N ASN A 84 -17.66 3.70 7.05
CA ASN A 84 -18.66 3.32 8.04
C ASN A 84 -18.59 4.27 9.23
N ARG A 85 -19.61 5.12 9.37
CA ARG A 85 -19.70 6.11 10.45
C ARG A 85 -19.91 5.50 11.84
N SER A 86 -20.36 4.25 11.94
CA SER A 86 -20.62 3.59 13.21
C SER A 86 -19.38 2.87 13.74
N SER A 87 -18.63 2.20 12.86
CA SER A 87 -17.39 1.49 13.24
C SER A 87 -16.12 2.33 13.05
N HIS A 88 -16.23 3.48 12.38
CA HIS A 88 -15.10 4.30 11.94
C HIS A 88 -14.07 3.50 11.14
N GLU A 89 -14.55 2.70 10.20
CA GLU A 89 -13.70 1.85 9.34
C GLU A 89 -13.96 2.15 7.85
N TRP A 90 -12.91 1.97 7.05
CA TRP A 90 -13.04 1.93 5.60
C TRP A 90 -13.55 0.55 5.16
N SER A 91 -14.71 0.52 4.51
CA SER A 91 -15.36 -0.73 4.15
C SER A 91 -14.52 -1.57 3.20
N VAL A 92 -13.90 -0.95 2.19
CA VAL A 92 -13.01 -1.68 1.29
C VAL A 92 -11.75 -2.17 2.01
N ALA A 93 -11.16 -1.38 2.91
CA ALA A 93 -10.01 -1.85 3.71
C ALA A 93 -10.36 -3.09 4.55
N GLU A 94 -11.54 -3.12 5.18
CA GLU A 94 -12.04 -4.30 5.90
C GLU A 94 -12.21 -5.52 5.01
N LEU A 95 -12.72 -5.35 3.79
CA LEU A 95 -12.92 -6.44 2.83
C LEU A 95 -11.62 -6.94 2.20
N LEU A 96 -10.59 -6.10 2.11
CA LEU A 96 -9.28 -6.47 1.57
C LEU A 96 -8.43 -7.28 2.54
N ARG A 97 -8.51 -7.00 3.84
CA ARG A 97 -7.78 -7.76 4.88
C ARG A 97 -7.93 -9.28 4.77
N PRO A 98 -9.15 -9.86 4.67
CA PRO A 98 -9.31 -11.30 4.49
C PRO A 98 -8.86 -11.81 3.10
N LEU A 99 -8.62 -10.94 2.12
CA LEU A 99 -8.09 -11.31 0.81
C LEU A 99 -6.56 -11.42 0.78
N VAL A 100 -5.85 -10.92 1.79
CA VAL A 100 -4.39 -11.03 1.88
C VAL A 100 -3.97 -12.51 1.84
N VAL A 101 -2.94 -12.80 1.06
CA VAL A 101 -2.32 -14.11 0.90
C VAL A 101 -0.81 -13.96 0.79
N ASP A 102 -0.09 -14.89 1.42
CA ASP A 102 1.33 -15.10 1.17
C ASP A 102 1.47 -16.06 -0.02
N LEU A 103 2.34 -15.72 -0.97
CA LEU A 103 2.56 -16.47 -2.20
C LEU A 103 4.03 -16.88 -2.30
N THR A 104 4.27 -18.14 -2.66
CA THR A 104 5.58 -18.64 -3.05
C THR A 104 5.57 -18.92 -4.54
N TRP A 105 6.41 -18.21 -5.29
CA TRP A 105 6.53 -18.33 -6.74
C TRP A 105 7.64 -19.31 -7.07
N SER A 106 7.35 -20.30 -7.90
CA SER A 106 8.31 -21.35 -8.24
C SER A 106 8.32 -21.64 -9.73
N SER A 107 9.49 -21.95 -10.27
CA SER A 107 9.67 -22.46 -11.63
C SER A 107 10.63 -23.65 -11.59
N GLY A 108 10.33 -24.72 -12.34
CA GLY A 108 11.15 -25.94 -12.33
C GLY A 108 11.29 -26.63 -10.96
N GLY A 109 10.36 -26.36 -10.01
CA GLY A 109 10.42 -26.87 -8.64
C GLY A 109 11.29 -26.03 -7.68
N GLU A 110 11.96 -24.99 -8.16
CA GLU A 110 12.75 -24.07 -7.34
C GLU A 110 11.96 -22.81 -7.02
N THR A 111 12.09 -22.30 -5.79
CA THR A 111 11.47 -21.03 -5.39
C THR A 111 12.23 -19.87 -6.01
N LEU A 112 11.52 -19.04 -6.80
CA LEU A 112 12.05 -17.81 -7.38
C LEU A 112 12.03 -16.67 -6.35
N TYR A 113 10.87 -16.43 -5.73
CA TYR A 113 10.67 -15.39 -4.72
C TYR A 113 9.39 -15.65 -3.92
N SER A 114 9.20 -14.90 -2.85
CA SER A 114 7.93 -14.87 -2.10
C SER A 114 7.32 -13.48 -2.14
N SER A 115 5.99 -13.38 -2.16
CA SER A 115 5.28 -12.11 -2.14
C SER A 115 4.07 -12.15 -1.21
N VAL A 116 3.56 -10.97 -0.89
CA VAL A 116 2.28 -10.77 -0.21
C VAL A 116 1.38 -10.04 -1.17
N ASN A 117 0.17 -10.56 -1.32
CA ASN A 117 -0.79 -10.01 -2.28
C ASN A 117 -2.23 -10.13 -1.81
N TYR A 118 -3.18 -9.61 -2.58
CA TYR A 118 -4.59 -9.98 -2.45
C TYR A 118 -4.97 -11.04 -3.48
N VAL A 119 -5.86 -11.96 -3.09
CA VAL A 119 -6.46 -12.90 -4.04
C VAL A 119 -7.15 -12.13 -5.17
N GLY A 120 -6.82 -12.48 -6.42
CA GLY A 120 -7.35 -11.84 -7.63
C GLY A 120 -6.45 -10.75 -8.22
N TYR A 121 -5.37 -10.36 -7.52
CA TYR A 121 -4.38 -9.41 -8.02
C TYR A 121 -3.17 -10.15 -8.61
N VAL A 122 -2.77 -9.79 -9.84
CA VAL A 122 -1.70 -10.51 -10.59
C VAL A 122 -0.35 -9.80 -10.60
N GLY A 123 -0.31 -8.52 -10.19
CA GLY A 123 0.93 -7.76 -10.01
C GLY A 123 1.61 -8.05 -8.67
N VAL A 124 2.78 -7.47 -8.44
CA VAL A 124 3.54 -7.63 -7.17
C VAL A 124 3.85 -6.27 -6.55
N ILE A 125 3.54 -6.11 -5.26
CA ILE A 125 3.70 -4.84 -4.51
C ILE A 125 4.51 -4.97 -3.22
N THR A 126 4.75 -6.20 -2.75
CA THR A 126 5.52 -6.50 -1.54
C THR A 126 6.13 -7.88 -1.72
N ALA A 127 7.46 -7.98 -1.80
CA ALA A 127 8.10 -9.24 -2.12
C ALA A 127 9.57 -9.33 -1.67
N VAL A 128 10.07 -10.56 -1.58
CA VAL A 128 11.45 -10.89 -1.24
C VAL A 128 11.98 -11.98 -2.16
N LYS A 129 13.11 -11.71 -2.81
CA LYS A 129 13.94 -12.66 -3.55
C LYS A 129 15.16 -12.99 -2.71
N LYS A 130 15.15 -14.18 -2.11
CA LYS A 130 16.21 -14.64 -1.20
C LYS A 130 17.58 -14.57 -1.86
N GLY A 131 18.57 -14.05 -1.15
CA GLY A 131 19.93 -13.85 -1.62
C GLY A 131 20.13 -12.65 -2.56
N ALA A 132 19.06 -11.98 -3.00
CA ALA A 132 19.15 -10.91 -3.99
C ALA A 132 18.61 -9.57 -3.49
N PHE A 133 17.29 -9.42 -3.33
CA PHE A 133 16.67 -8.16 -2.92
C PHE A 133 15.25 -8.34 -2.37
N SER A 134 14.79 -7.34 -1.63
CA SER A 134 13.43 -7.16 -1.15
C SER A 134 12.84 -5.88 -1.74
N PHE A 135 11.53 -5.86 -1.93
CA PHE A 135 10.84 -4.85 -2.71
C PHE A 135 9.50 -4.45 -2.08
N SER A 136 9.19 -3.16 -2.13
CA SER A 136 7.84 -2.64 -1.94
C SER A 136 7.52 -1.49 -2.88
N LEU A 137 6.22 -1.31 -3.11
CA LEU A 137 5.67 -0.29 -4.00
C LEU A 137 4.80 0.70 -3.22
N ASP A 138 5.09 1.99 -3.37
CA ASP A 138 4.29 3.07 -2.78
C ASP A 138 3.72 3.98 -3.89
N GLN A 139 2.44 4.31 -3.82
CA GLN A 139 1.77 5.15 -4.82
C GLN A 139 2.33 6.57 -4.82
N ARG A 140 2.47 7.15 -6.03
CA ARG A 140 2.87 8.55 -6.22
C ARG A 140 1.81 9.33 -6.99
N PHE A 141 1.40 10.47 -6.47
CA PHE A 141 0.42 11.34 -7.12
C PHE A 141 1.12 12.42 -7.97
N SER A 142 0.66 12.56 -9.23
CA SER A 142 1.12 13.58 -10.18
C SER A 142 0.01 13.92 -11.17
N TRP A 143 0.07 15.11 -11.76
CA TRP A 143 -0.82 15.51 -12.85
C TRP A 143 -0.67 14.60 -14.08
N ASN A 144 0.56 14.28 -14.47
CA ASN A 144 0.84 13.25 -15.46
C ASN A 144 0.83 11.86 -14.79
N GLY A 145 -0.35 11.47 -14.30
CA GLY A 145 -0.59 10.28 -13.48
C GLY A 145 -1.14 9.08 -14.23
N GLY A 146 -1.54 8.03 -13.49
CA GLY A 146 -2.04 6.77 -14.07
C GLY A 146 -3.25 6.92 -14.99
N PHE A 147 -4.13 7.90 -14.75
CA PHE A 147 -5.26 8.17 -15.64
C PHE A 147 -4.81 8.64 -17.03
N VAL A 148 -3.76 9.46 -17.12
CA VAL A 148 -3.22 9.89 -18.42
C VAL A 148 -2.63 8.68 -19.15
N GLY A 149 -1.85 7.85 -18.45
CA GLY A 149 -1.31 6.62 -19.04
C GLY A 149 -2.39 5.64 -19.50
N LEU A 150 -3.47 5.45 -18.73
CA LEU A 150 -4.60 4.61 -19.13
C LEU A 150 -5.35 5.18 -20.35
N LEU A 151 -5.51 6.50 -20.42
CA LEU A 151 -6.10 7.14 -21.59
C LEU A 151 -5.22 6.95 -22.83
N GLU A 152 -3.91 7.13 -22.71
CA GLU A 152 -2.98 6.89 -23.81
C GLU A 152 -2.98 5.42 -24.26
N TRP A 153 -3.01 4.48 -23.32
CA TRP A 153 -3.16 3.05 -23.59
C TRP A 153 -4.42 2.76 -24.41
N ILE A 154 -5.58 3.32 -24.02
CA ILE A 154 -6.86 3.02 -24.66
C ILE A 154 -7.06 3.78 -25.98
N LEU A 155 -6.67 5.06 -26.04
CA LEU A 155 -6.96 5.96 -27.16
C LEU A 155 -5.91 5.92 -28.26
N PHE A 156 -4.65 5.65 -27.90
CA PHE A 156 -3.52 5.69 -28.83
C PHE A 156 -2.80 4.34 -28.96
N ASP A 157 -3.32 3.27 -28.33
CA ASP A 157 -2.75 1.92 -28.32
C ASP A 157 -1.25 1.93 -27.93
N ASP A 158 -0.85 2.84 -27.02
CA ASP A 158 0.52 2.97 -26.54
C ASP A 158 0.88 1.89 -25.51
N HIS A 159 0.97 0.65 -26.00
CA HIS A 159 1.31 -0.53 -25.19
C HIS A 159 2.81 -0.68 -24.93
N GLN A 160 3.63 0.34 -25.25
CA GLN A 160 5.07 0.36 -24.93
C GLN A 160 5.34 0.79 -23.48
N GLN A 161 4.29 1.20 -22.76
CA GLN A 161 4.35 1.53 -21.34
C GLN A 161 4.18 0.25 -20.50
N SER A 162 4.81 0.18 -19.34
CA SER A 162 4.58 -0.90 -18.38
C SER A 162 3.64 -0.46 -17.26
N TRP A 163 2.76 -1.37 -16.83
CA TRP A 163 1.97 -1.20 -15.61
C TRP A 163 2.89 -1.33 -14.40
N VAL A 164 2.69 -0.53 -13.35
CA VAL A 164 3.71 -0.43 -12.30
C VAL A 164 3.86 -1.73 -11.53
N ALA A 165 2.74 -2.42 -11.26
CA ALA A 165 2.77 -3.68 -10.54
C ALA A 165 3.13 -4.88 -11.42
N PHE A 166 2.97 -4.78 -12.74
CA PHE A 166 3.42 -5.80 -13.69
C PHE A 166 4.93 -5.72 -13.86
N LEU A 167 5.50 -4.52 -14.07
CA LEU A 167 6.95 -4.35 -14.06
C LEU A 167 7.57 -4.88 -12.76
N SER A 168 6.93 -4.59 -11.62
CA SER A 168 7.40 -5.08 -10.33
C SER A 168 7.44 -6.61 -10.27
N ARG A 169 6.45 -7.28 -10.86
CA ARG A 169 6.44 -8.74 -10.99
C ARG A 169 7.52 -9.25 -11.94
N ASP A 170 7.66 -8.63 -13.11
CA ASP A 170 8.72 -8.97 -14.08
C ASP A 170 10.10 -8.86 -13.43
N VAL A 171 10.34 -7.83 -12.62
CA VAL A 171 11.59 -7.65 -11.87
C VAL A 171 11.81 -8.79 -10.88
N MET A 172 10.78 -9.17 -10.11
CA MET A 172 10.90 -10.28 -9.16
C MET A 172 11.18 -11.62 -9.86
N GLU A 173 10.57 -11.85 -11.02
CA GLU A 173 10.77 -13.06 -11.81
C GLU A 173 12.17 -13.10 -12.45
N HIS A 174 12.60 -12.01 -13.09
CA HIS A 174 13.74 -12.03 -13.99
C HIS A 174 15.04 -11.47 -13.39
N ALA A 175 14.99 -10.44 -12.54
CA ALA A 175 16.21 -9.83 -12.02
C ALA A 175 16.94 -10.77 -11.05
N GLY A 176 18.23 -11.02 -11.28
CA GLY A 176 19.09 -11.86 -10.44
C GLY A 176 19.79 -11.11 -9.32
N SER A 177 19.79 -9.78 -9.32
CA SER A 177 20.52 -8.96 -8.35
C SER A 177 19.82 -7.65 -8.01
N TYR A 178 20.22 -7.03 -6.90
CA TYR A 178 19.77 -5.70 -6.49
C TYR A 178 20.02 -4.63 -7.57
N GLU A 179 21.20 -4.63 -8.21
CA GLU A 179 21.54 -3.62 -9.22
C GLU A 179 20.74 -3.80 -10.51
N GLU A 180 20.52 -5.05 -10.94
CA GLU A 180 19.67 -5.35 -12.09
C GLU A 180 18.22 -4.94 -11.82
N ALA A 181 17.68 -5.27 -10.65
CA ALA A 181 16.36 -4.85 -10.23
C ALA A 181 16.23 -3.32 -10.19
N LYS A 182 17.22 -2.63 -9.61
CA LYS A 182 17.28 -1.16 -9.58
C LYS A 182 17.29 -0.57 -10.98
N GLN A 183 18.06 -1.15 -11.90
CA GLN A 183 18.15 -0.69 -13.29
C GLN A 183 16.80 -0.84 -14.00
N MET A 184 16.21 -2.05 -13.97
CA MET A 184 14.90 -2.32 -14.56
C MET A 184 13.82 -1.38 -14.02
N LEU A 185 13.76 -1.22 -12.69
CA LEU A 185 12.80 -0.34 -12.02
C LEU A 185 13.02 1.15 -12.32
N SER A 186 14.22 1.57 -12.74
CA SER A 186 14.52 2.97 -13.04
C SER A 186 14.27 3.34 -14.51
N SER A 187 14.62 2.46 -15.45
CA SER A 187 14.63 2.79 -16.88
C SER A 187 13.34 2.47 -17.63
N THR A 188 12.53 1.52 -17.17
CA THR A 188 11.33 1.10 -17.91
C THR A 188 10.26 2.17 -17.88
N ARG A 189 9.73 2.56 -19.05
CA ARG A 189 8.62 3.53 -19.18
C ARG A 189 7.36 3.02 -18.48
N LEU A 190 6.69 3.88 -17.71
CA LEU A 190 5.55 3.48 -16.87
C LEU A 190 4.25 4.16 -17.28
N ILE A 191 3.14 3.47 -17.04
CA ILE A 191 1.79 4.02 -17.17
C ILE A 191 1.48 5.07 -16.09
N ALA A 192 2.06 4.92 -14.90
CA ALA A 192 1.85 5.79 -13.76
C ALA A 192 3.16 6.11 -13.02
N PRO A 193 3.29 7.29 -12.40
CA PRO A 193 4.37 7.57 -11.46
C PRO A 193 4.21 6.74 -10.19
N VAL A 194 5.33 6.39 -9.56
CA VAL A 194 5.35 5.50 -8.39
C VAL A 194 6.62 5.73 -7.56
N TYR A 195 6.68 5.24 -6.34
CA TYR A 195 7.94 5.04 -5.63
C TYR A 195 8.23 3.54 -5.53
N PHE A 196 9.41 3.14 -5.98
CA PHE A 196 9.91 1.79 -5.75
C PHE A 196 10.92 1.82 -4.61
N ILE A 197 10.74 0.96 -3.61
CA ILE A 197 11.65 0.83 -2.49
C ILE A 197 12.32 -0.52 -2.60
N LEU A 198 13.65 -0.51 -2.61
CA LEU A 198 14.46 -1.69 -2.86
C LEU A 198 15.52 -1.82 -1.76
N ALA A 199 15.75 -3.04 -1.28
CA ALA A 199 16.82 -3.34 -0.33
C ALA A 199 17.50 -4.66 -0.69
N GLY A 200 18.82 -4.63 -0.89
CA GLY A 200 19.66 -5.77 -1.25
C GLY A 200 20.20 -6.53 -0.04
N THR A 201 21.26 -7.31 -0.26
CA THR A 201 21.90 -8.14 0.77
C THR A 201 23.19 -7.52 1.32
N GLN A 202 23.77 -6.54 0.63
CA GLN A 202 25.03 -5.93 1.02
C GLN A 202 24.82 -4.62 1.79
N PRO A 203 25.79 -4.21 2.63
CA PRO A 203 25.76 -2.91 3.29
C PRO A 203 25.55 -1.78 2.27
N ARG A 204 24.61 -0.88 2.59
CA ARG A 204 24.16 0.28 1.81
C ARG A 204 23.39 -0.06 0.54
N GLN A 205 23.05 -1.31 0.27
CA GLN A 205 22.06 -1.66 -0.76
C GLN A 205 20.65 -1.40 -0.25
N GLY A 206 20.26 -0.13 -0.25
CA GLY A 206 18.90 0.30 -0.01
C GLY A 206 18.62 1.59 -0.77
N CYS A 207 17.51 1.69 -1.49
CA CYS A 207 17.13 2.89 -2.19
C CYS A 207 15.62 3.11 -2.28
N VAL A 208 15.26 4.37 -2.50
CA VAL A 208 13.93 4.82 -2.93
C VAL A 208 14.10 5.42 -4.31
N ILE A 209 13.47 4.81 -5.31
CA ILE A 209 13.43 5.28 -6.70
C ILE A 209 12.12 6.04 -6.88
N THR A 210 12.20 7.36 -6.97
CA THR A 210 11.05 8.22 -7.26
C THR A 210 10.83 8.24 -8.77
N ARG A 211 9.80 7.55 -9.25
CA ARG A 211 9.49 7.43 -10.67
C ARG A 211 8.52 8.47 -11.16
N TYR A 212 8.80 8.96 -12.37
CA TYR A 212 7.83 9.53 -13.28
C TYR A 212 7.44 8.45 -14.31
N ARG A 213 6.43 8.75 -15.14
CA ARG A 213 6.11 7.89 -16.30
C ARG A 213 7.35 7.72 -17.19
N ASP A 214 8.04 8.83 -17.44
CA ASP A 214 9.32 8.91 -18.12
C ASP A 214 10.35 9.56 -17.19
N GLY A 215 11.36 8.79 -16.78
CA GLY A 215 12.45 9.26 -15.90
C GLY A 215 12.27 8.95 -14.42
N TYR A 216 13.29 9.30 -13.64
CA TYR A 216 13.41 8.94 -12.23
C TYR A 216 14.37 9.85 -11.47
N ASP A 217 14.23 9.86 -10.14
CA ASP A 217 15.24 10.30 -9.17
C ASP A 217 15.47 9.19 -8.14
N THR A 218 16.62 9.17 -7.47
CA THR A 218 16.93 8.09 -6.52
C THR A 218 17.69 8.58 -5.29
N VAL A 219 17.20 8.20 -4.12
CA VAL A 219 17.91 8.33 -2.85
C VAL A 219 18.35 6.96 -2.38
N SER A 220 19.61 6.81 -1.98
CA SER A 220 20.16 5.57 -1.46
C SER A 220 20.68 5.72 -0.03
N LEU A 221 20.71 4.61 0.70
CA LEU A 221 21.45 4.52 1.96
C LEU A 221 22.90 4.95 1.71
N ASN A 222 23.45 5.68 2.67
CA ASN A 222 24.82 6.20 2.60
C ASN A 222 25.42 6.25 4.00
N SER A 223 26.68 6.68 4.10
CA SER A 223 27.39 6.76 5.39
C SER A 223 26.72 7.67 6.42
N SER A 224 25.91 8.63 5.98
CA SER A 224 25.26 9.63 6.83
C SER A 224 23.81 9.28 7.18
N SER A 225 23.21 8.27 6.54
CA SER A 225 21.84 7.84 6.81
C SER A 225 21.73 6.31 6.84
N TRP A 226 21.43 5.77 8.02
CA TRP A 226 21.21 4.35 8.25
C TRP A 226 19.78 3.89 7.95
N PHE A 227 18.90 4.80 7.54
CA PHE A 227 17.54 4.49 7.12
C PHE A 227 17.05 5.31 5.93
N LEU A 228 16.00 4.83 5.28
CA LEU A 228 15.17 5.51 4.30
C LEU A 228 13.71 5.33 4.69
N VAL A 229 12.90 6.39 4.55
CA VAL A 229 11.44 6.35 4.77
C VAL A 229 10.75 6.96 3.55
N GLN A 230 9.91 6.17 2.90
CA GLN A 230 9.03 6.62 1.84
C GLN A 230 7.57 6.43 2.24
N THR A 231 6.74 7.40 1.88
CA THR A 231 5.28 7.34 1.98
C THR A 231 4.70 7.66 0.59
N ASN A 232 3.78 8.61 0.47
CA ASN A 232 3.13 8.94 -0.80
C ASN A 232 3.48 10.33 -1.36
N TYR A 233 4.50 10.99 -0.81
CA TYR A 233 4.95 12.32 -1.24
C TYR A 233 6.48 12.36 -1.45
N ASP A 234 6.93 13.26 -2.34
CA ASP A 234 8.35 13.35 -2.70
C ASP A 234 9.19 13.70 -1.46
N HIS A 235 10.41 13.17 -1.36
CA HIS A 235 11.25 13.41 -0.17
C HIS A 235 11.77 14.85 -0.04
N TRP A 236 11.81 15.61 -1.12
CA TRP A 236 12.15 17.04 -1.13
C TRP A 236 10.94 17.96 -0.90
N LYS A 237 9.73 17.42 -0.77
CA LYS A 237 8.51 18.19 -0.49
C LYS A 237 8.09 17.99 0.96
N GLN A 238 7.42 19.01 1.49
CA GLN A 238 6.75 18.89 2.79
C GLN A 238 5.58 17.89 2.68
N PRO A 239 5.31 17.12 3.75
CA PRO A 239 4.10 16.33 3.86
C PRO A 239 2.85 17.20 3.64
N PRO A 240 1.80 16.68 2.98
CA PRO A 240 0.52 17.37 2.97
C PRO A 240 -0.04 17.48 4.39
N ILE A 241 -0.69 18.60 4.71
CA ILE A 241 -1.23 18.87 6.06
C ILE A 241 -2.21 17.80 6.56
N TYR A 242 -2.85 17.07 5.64
CA TYR A 242 -3.83 16.05 5.96
C TYR A 242 -3.22 14.66 6.16
N ASP A 243 -1.96 14.42 5.73
CA ASP A 243 -1.28 13.12 5.84
C ASP A 243 0.23 13.31 6.05
N ASP A 244 0.67 13.31 7.31
CA ASP A 244 2.09 13.25 7.66
C ASP A 244 2.43 11.99 8.47
N ARG A 245 2.64 10.88 7.75
CA ARG A 245 3.18 9.63 8.31
C ARG A 245 4.71 9.60 8.32
N ARG A 246 5.38 10.35 7.45
CA ARG A 246 6.85 10.38 7.36
C ARG A 246 7.48 10.98 8.62
N THR A 247 7.01 12.13 9.11
CA THR A 247 7.64 12.78 10.28
C THR A 247 7.58 11.91 11.53
N PRO A 248 6.44 11.30 11.89
CA PRO A 248 6.36 10.35 13.01
C PRO A 248 7.27 9.13 12.82
N ALA A 249 7.33 8.56 11.61
CA ALA A 249 8.19 7.41 11.31
C ALA A 249 9.69 7.75 11.49
N VAL A 250 10.15 8.85 10.90
CA VAL A 250 11.53 9.36 11.03
C VAL A 250 11.86 9.66 12.49
N THR A 251 10.92 10.26 13.23
CA THR A 251 11.10 10.54 14.66
C THR A 251 11.26 9.26 15.48
N CYS A 252 10.48 8.22 15.19
CA CYS A 252 10.61 6.92 15.86
C CYS A 252 11.97 6.28 15.60
N LEU A 253 12.41 6.29 14.33
CA LEU A 253 13.71 5.73 13.93
C LEU A 253 14.87 6.45 14.62
N ASN A 254 14.87 7.79 14.59
CA ASN A 254 15.90 8.61 15.25
C ASN A 254 15.98 8.36 16.77
N LYS A 255 14.85 8.09 17.43
CA LYS A 255 14.80 7.79 18.86
C LYS A 255 15.05 6.31 19.19
N GLY A 256 15.07 5.42 18.20
CA GLY A 256 15.15 3.97 18.40
C GLY A 256 13.94 3.36 19.12
N ARG A 257 12.78 4.01 19.06
CA ARG A 257 11.56 3.58 19.78
C ARG A 257 10.30 4.11 19.12
N HIS A 258 9.17 3.48 19.42
CA HIS A 258 7.83 3.97 19.07
C HIS A 258 7.52 5.31 19.77
N LEU A 259 6.72 6.18 19.14
CA LEU A 259 6.17 7.38 19.77
C LEU A 259 4.93 7.03 20.60
N LEU A 260 5.11 6.92 21.92
CA LEU A 260 3.98 6.93 22.84
C LEU A 260 3.28 8.30 22.70
N LEU A 261 2.04 8.30 22.21
CA LEU A 261 1.14 9.43 22.45
C LEU A 261 1.01 9.58 23.97
N ALA A 262 0.96 10.81 24.44
CA ALA A 262 1.09 11.21 25.85
C ALA A 262 -0.04 10.73 26.79
N ASP A 263 -0.77 9.67 26.43
CA ASP A 263 -1.69 9.00 27.34
C ASP A 263 -1.04 7.74 27.89
N ALA A 264 -0.69 7.83 29.17
CA ALA A 264 -0.04 6.81 29.94
C ALA A 264 -0.95 5.57 30.04
N THR A 265 -0.57 4.47 29.40
CA THR A 265 -0.79 3.09 29.89
C THR A 265 -0.16 2.00 29.02
N ASP A 266 0.21 2.27 27.75
CA ASP A 266 0.83 1.23 26.90
C ASP A 266 2.34 1.09 27.20
N ARG A 267 2.66 0.60 28.40
CA ARG A 267 4.02 0.20 28.83
C ARG A 267 4.47 -1.12 28.23
N TYR A 268 3.79 -1.61 27.19
CA TYR A 268 4.20 -2.81 26.48
C TYR A 268 5.17 -2.40 25.35
N LYS A 269 6.45 -2.79 25.50
CA LYS A 269 7.19 -3.19 24.31
C LYS A 269 6.30 -4.26 23.66
N ARG A 270 5.57 -3.93 22.60
CA ARG A 270 4.83 -4.95 21.85
C ARG A 270 5.90 -5.88 21.31
N SER A 271 6.06 -7.03 21.96
CA SER A 271 6.74 -8.16 21.35
C SER A 271 6.11 -8.33 19.97
N ILE A 272 6.93 -8.47 18.93
CA ILE A 272 6.42 -8.84 17.61
C ILE A 272 5.48 -10.02 17.85
N PRO A 273 4.19 -9.94 17.44
CA PRO A 273 3.26 -11.04 17.64
C PRO A 273 3.93 -12.33 17.16
N THR A 274 3.83 -13.38 17.95
CA THR A 274 4.40 -14.68 17.59
C THR A 274 3.91 -15.07 16.20
N PHE A 275 4.83 -15.59 15.38
CA PHE A 275 4.55 -15.95 14.00
C PHE A 275 3.28 -16.83 13.95
N GLY A 276 2.27 -16.39 13.19
CA GLY A 276 1.00 -17.11 13.04
C GLY A 276 -0.20 -16.56 13.83
N ASP A 277 -0.02 -15.54 14.69
CA ASP A 277 -1.14 -14.89 15.39
C ASP A 277 -1.94 -13.94 14.48
N ASN A 278 -2.70 -14.52 13.55
CA ASN A 278 -3.72 -13.81 12.76
C ASN A 278 -5.07 -13.71 13.50
N ASN A 279 -5.04 -13.39 14.80
CA ASN A 279 -6.26 -13.33 15.64
C ASN A 279 -7.09 -12.04 15.45
N ASN A 280 -6.64 -11.08 14.64
CA ASN A 280 -7.28 -9.76 14.50
C ASN A 280 -8.46 -9.70 13.51
N THR A 281 -8.84 -10.79 12.84
CA THR A 281 -9.96 -10.79 11.87
C THR A 281 -11.34 -11.03 12.48
N ARG A 282 -11.42 -11.49 13.74
CA ARG A 282 -12.69 -11.93 14.35
C ARG A 282 -13.73 -10.82 14.58
N ASN A 283 -13.35 -9.55 14.47
CA ASN A 283 -14.23 -8.40 14.76
C ASN A 283 -14.49 -7.47 13.55
N MET A 284 -14.25 -7.92 12.31
CA MET A 284 -14.51 -7.10 11.12
C MET A 284 -16.01 -7.11 10.77
N GLN A 285 -16.72 -6.02 11.07
CA GLN A 285 -18.17 -5.95 10.95
C GLN A 285 -18.66 -6.06 9.50
N HIS A 286 -17.92 -5.51 8.54
CA HIS A 286 -18.27 -5.60 7.12
C HIS A 286 -17.95 -6.95 6.48
N VAL A 287 -16.99 -7.69 7.01
CA VAL A 287 -16.76 -9.07 6.56
C VAL A 287 -17.95 -9.96 6.97
N ASN A 288 -18.56 -9.68 8.13
CA ASN A 288 -19.74 -10.40 8.61
C ASN A 288 -21.00 -10.16 7.76
N SER A 289 -21.06 -9.08 6.98
CA SER A 289 -22.17 -8.83 6.04
C SER A 289 -22.02 -9.57 4.71
N VAL A 290 -20.88 -10.21 4.46
CA VAL A 290 -20.70 -11.06 3.26
C VAL A 290 -21.45 -12.38 3.46
N PRO A 291 -22.43 -12.72 2.60
CA PRO A 291 -23.16 -13.99 2.71
C PRO A 291 -22.18 -15.17 2.66
N SER A 292 -22.14 -15.98 3.71
CA SER A 292 -21.26 -17.15 3.79
C SER A 292 -21.92 -18.32 4.52
N SER A 293 -21.57 -19.54 4.11
CA SER A 293 -21.96 -20.78 4.76
C SER A 293 -20.82 -21.30 5.62
N ARG A 294 -21.15 -21.99 6.73
CA ARG A 294 -20.15 -22.70 7.54
C ARG A 294 -19.38 -23.75 6.73
N THR A 295 -19.98 -24.29 5.67
CA THR A 295 -19.38 -25.30 4.79
C THR A 295 -18.46 -24.71 3.70
N ASP A 296 -18.42 -23.38 3.54
CA ASP A 296 -17.57 -22.76 2.52
C ASP A 296 -16.08 -22.96 2.84
N THR A 297 -15.31 -23.36 1.84
CA THR A 297 -13.83 -23.40 1.92
C THR A 297 -13.25 -21.99 2.05
N GLY A 298 -12.00 -21.87 2.49
CA GLY A 298 -11.30 -20.58 2.59
C GLY A 298 -11.27 -19.82 1.26
N LEU A 299 -11.02 -20.53 0.15
CA LEU A 299 -11.04 -19.94 -1.19
C LEU A 299 -12.44 -19.49 -1.60
N GLN A 300 -13.48 -20.30 -1.35
CA GLN A 300 -14.86 -19.93 -1.63
C GLN A 300 -15.28 -18.66 -0.88
N ARG A 301 -14.87 -18.50 0.39
CA ARG A 301 -15.14 -17.27 1.15
C ARG A 301 -14.46 -16.06 0.53
N LYS A 302 -13.20 -16.18 0.09
CA LYS A 302 -12.47 -15.10 -0.60
C LYS A 302 -13.13 -14.73 -1.94
N ILE A 303 -13.57 -15.71 -2.74
CA ILE A 303 -14.34 -15.46 -3.97
C ILE A 303 -15.64 -14.70 -3.68
N LYS A 304 -16.37 -15.09 -2.62
CA LYS A 304 -17.58 -14.36 -2.20
C LYS A 304 -17.29 -12.93 -1.76
N ILE A 305 -16.16 -12.68 -1.10
CA ILE A 305 -15.71 -11.32 -0.76
C ILE A 305 -15.41 -10.51 -2.03
N LEU A 306 -14.74 -11.09 -3.03
CA LEU A 306 -14.50 -10.42 -4.31
C LEU A 306 -15.81 -10.07 -5.03
N ALA A 307 -16.77 -10.99 -5.06
CA ALA A 307 -18.10 -10.74 -5.62
C ALA A 307 -18.87 -9.66 -4.83
N TYR A 308 -18.72 -9.62 -3.51
CA TYR A 308 -19.31 -8.58 -2.66
C TYR A 308 -18.69 -7.20 -2.93
N LEU A 309 -17.35 -7.13 -3.04
CA LEU A 309 -16.63 -5.91 -3.40
C LEU A 309 -17.12 -5.36 -4.74
N LYS A 310 -17.26 -6.23 -5.75
CA LYS A 310 -17.86 -5.89 -7.04
C LYS A 310 -19.23 -5.22 -6.86
N ASN A 311 -20.18 -5.94 -6.26
CA ASN A 311 -21.59 -5.51 -6.26
C ASN A 311 -21.84 -4.22 -5.46
N ASN A 312 -20.98 -3.91 -4.50
CA ASN A 312 -21.18 -2.77 -3.60
C ASN A 312 -20.26 -1.58 -3.91
N TYR A 313 -19.08 -1.81 -4.48
CA TYR A 313 -18.07 -0.76 -4.66
C TYR A 313 -17.55 -0.62 -6.10
N PHE A 314 -17.65 -1.67 -6.93
CA PHE A 314 -17.01 -1.71 -8.26
C PHE A 314 -17.98 -2.06 -9.41
N SER A 315 -19.28 -1.76 -9.26
CA SER A 315 -20.28 -2.06 -10.29
C SER A 315 -19.98 -1.35 -11.61
N THR A 316 -19.95 -2.11 -12.71
CA THR A 316 -19.80 -1.63 -14.09
C THR A 316 -21.10 -1.12 -14.71
N ASP A 317 -22.26 -1.40 -14.09
CA ASP A 317 -23.57 -0.96 -14.59
C ASP A 317 -23.72 0.56 -14.45
N TYR A 318 -23.88 1.25 -15.59
CA TYR A 318 -23.96 2.71 -15.68
C TYR A 318 -25.18 3.31 -14.91
N GLU A 319 -26.26 2.55 -14.73
CA GLU A 319 -27.40 2.99 -13.90
C GLU A 319 -27.08 2.91 -12.39
N ASN A 320 -26.22 1.97 -11.97
CA ASN A 320 -25.69 1.91 -10.60
C ASN A 320 -24.39 2.72 -10.44
N SER A 321 -23.71 3.13 -11.51
CA SER A 321 -22.63 4.13 -11.43
C SER A 321 -23.17 5.49 -11.00
N GLY A 322 -24.47 5.73 -11.16
CA GLY A 322 -25.21 6.79 -10.48
C GLY A 322 -25.17 6.69 -8.95
N LYS A 323 -24.93 5.51 -8.34
CA LYS A 323 -24.70 5.34 -6.89
C LYS A 323 -23.26 5.51 -6.48
N ILE A 324 -22.29 5.13 -7.34
CA ILE A 324 -20.87 5.49 -7.14
C ILE A 324 -20.74 7.02 -7.24
N SER A 325 -21.36 7.60 -8.26
CA SER A 325 -21.54 9.04 -8.44
C SER A 325 -22.40 9.65 -7.34
N ALA A 326 -23.40 8.98 -6.74
CA ALA A 326 -24.14 9.52 -5.59
C ALA A 326 -23.39 9.39 -4.25
N HIS A 327 -22.50 8.41 -4.09
CA HIS A 327 -21.57 8.35 -2.95
C HIS A 327 -20.45 9.40 -3.11
N HIS A 328 -20.01 9.67 -4.33
CA HIS A 328 -19.13 10.78 -4.67
C HIS A 328 -19.83 12.14 -4.56
N ASN A 329 -21.07 12.26 -5.04
CA ASN A 329 -21.90 13.46 -5.09
C ASN A 329 -22.58 13.78 -3.75
N ASN A 330 -22.80 12.83 -2.84
CA ASN A 330 -23.18 13.16 -1.47
C ASN A 330 -21.99 13.73 -0.67
N TYR A 331 -20.76 13.40 -1.09
CA TYR A 331 -19.55 14.11 -0.67
C TYR A 331 -19.41 15.47 -1.39
N GLU A 332 -19.74 15.58 -2.69
CA GLU A 332 -19.54 16.81 -3.48
C GLU A 332 -20.68 17.85 -3.40
N LYS A 333 -21.96 17.48 -3.30
CA LYS A 333 -23.05 18.43 -2.94
C LYS A 333 -22.86 18.99 -1.55
N SER A 334 -22.25 18.22 -0.64
CA SER A 334 -21.78 18.74 0.64
C SER A 334 -20.53 19.64 0.50
N ALA A 335 -19.71 19.47 -0.54
CA ALA A 335 -18.45 20.22 -0.73
C ALA A 335 -18.60 21.51 -1.55
N SER A 336 -19.56 21.57 -2.49
CA SER A 336 -19.91 22.78 -3.25
C SER A 336 -20.53 23.83 -2.32
N ASP A 337 -21.50 23.42 -1.49
CA ASP A 337 -22.25 24.34 -0.64
C ASP A 337 -21.60 24.59 0.73
N LYS A 338 -20.51 23.89 1.06
CA LYS A 338 -19.80 24.04 2.34
C LYS A 338 -18.28 24.03 2.21
N LYS A 339 -17.73 24.70 1.20
CA LYS A 339 -16.28 24.88 1.04
C LYS A 339 -15.58 25.44 2.29
N HIS A 340 -16.28 26.25 3.10
CA HIS A 340 -15.76 26.72 4.40
C HIS A 340 -15.99 25.76 5.58
N HIS A 341 -17.02 24.90 5.56
CA HIS A 341 -17.31 23.99 6.66
C HIS A 341 -16.50 22.69 6.57
N LEU A 342 -16.28 22.14 5.37
CA LEU A 342 -15.45 20.94 5.15
C LEU A 342 -13.97 21.23 5.33
N GLN A 343 -13.52 22.42 4.94
CA GLN A 343 -12.18 22.88 5.30
C GLN A 343 -12.11 23.07 6.81
N SER A 344 -13.16 23.58 7.48
CA SER A 344 -13.19 23.59 8.94
C SER A 344 -13.31 22.20 9.56
N GLU A 345 -13.97 21.19 8.98
CA GLU A 345 -14.15 19.85 9.56
C GLU A 345 -12.92 18.97 9.31
N VAL A 346 -12.27 19.08 8.14
CA VAL A 346 -10.96 18.48 7.89
C VAL A 346 -9.89 19.20 8.69
N GLU A 347 -9.94 20.53 8.82
CA GLU A 347 -9.07 21.26 9.74
C GLU A 347 -9.46 21.06 11.20
N THR A 348 -10.69 20.70 11.55
CA THR A 348 -11.11 20.44 12.94
C THR A 348 -10.77 19.01 13.30
N MET A 349 -10.97 18.02 12.43
CA MET A 349 -10.43 16.67 12.60
C MET A 349 -8.90 16.73 12.65
N SER A 350 -8.26 17.43 11.71
CA SER A 350 -6.82 17.64 11.74
C SER A 350 -6.41 18.39 13.02
N ARG A 351 -7.01 19.53 13.39
CA ARG A 351 -6.66 20.27 14.63
C ARG A 351 -6.93 19.48 15.91
N TYR A 352 -8.06 18.76 15.99
CA TYR A 352 -8.41 17.90 17.13
C TYR A 352 -7.35 16.81 17.36
N PHE A 353 -6.71 16.31 16.30
CA PHE A 353 -5.64 15.31 16.38
C PHE A 353 -4.21 15.88 16.36
N TYR A 354 -3.96 17.04 15.73
CA TYR A 354 -2.64 17.69 15.62
C TYR A 354 -2.30 18.61 16.81
N ASP A 355 -3.27 19.19 17.52
CA ASP A 355 -2.96 19.96 18.75
C ASP A 355 -2.46 19.05 19.88
N GLY A 356 -2.74 17.75 19.83
CA GLY A 356 -2.11 16.73 20.69
C GLY A 356 -0.61 16.50 20.44
N THR A 357 -0.07 16.96 19.30
CA THR A 357 1.36 16.85 18.96
C THR A 357 2.16 18.12 19.26
N LYS A 358 1.49 19.27 19.43
CA LYS A 358 2.13 20.56 19.71
C LYS A 358 2.66 20.73 21.15
N GLY A 359 2.42 19.75 22.03
CA GLY A 359 2.91 19.76 23.41
C GLY A 359 4.34 19.23 23.62
N SER A 360 5.01 18.69 22.60
CA SER A 360 6.38 18.18 22.75
C SER A 360 7.42 19.29 22.54
N SER A 361 7.48 20.24 23.48
CA SER A 361 8.63 21.14 23.60
C SER A 361 9.92 20.32 23.77
N SER A 362 10.94 20.72 23.02
CA SER A 362 12.31 20.23 23.07
C SER A 362 12.82 20.08 24.51
N SER A 363 12.87 18.85 25.01
CA SER A 363 13.74 18.50 26.13
C SER A 363 14.94 17.75 25.57
N THR A 364 16.07 18.47 25.51
CA THR A 364 17.41 17.92 25.32
C THR A 364 17.81 17.13 26.56
N GLY A 365 17.23 15.94 26.72
CA GLY A 365 17.69 14.96 27.69
C GLY A 365 18.95 14.27 27.16
N ARG A 366 20.12 14.73 27.62
CA ARG A 366 21.36 13.94 27.59
C ARG A 366 21.14 12.69 28.44
N GLY A 367 20.79 11.59 27.79
CA GLY A 367 20.81 10.23 28.34
C GLY A 367 22.03 9.52 27.78
N ASP A 368 22.97 9.23 28.67
CA ASP A 368 24.25 8.59 28.42
C ASP A 368 24.03 7.09 28.17
N SER A 369 24.18 6.67 26.91
CA SER A 369 24.48 5.28 26.52
C SER A 369 25.14 5.34 25.14
N SER A 370 26.42 4.97 25.09
CA SER A 370 27.31 4.99 23.94
C SER A 370 26.95 3.92 22.89
N GLY A 371 25.78 4.03 22.28
CA GLY A 371 25.32 3.23 21.15
C GLY A 371 24.00 3.79 20.63
N GLY A 372 23.97 4.26 19.38
CA GLY A 372 22.75 4.74 18.74
C GLY A 372 21.67 3.65 18.62
N PRO A 373 20.45 3.98 18.15
CA PRO A 373 19.41 3.01 17.86
C PRO A 373 19.90 1.82 17.03
N GLU A 374 19.61 0.60 17.47
CA GLU A 374 19.94 -0.61 16.72
C GLU A 374 18.80 -1.00 15.77
N ALA A 375 19.08 -0.99 14.47
CA ALA A 375 18.13 -1.42 13.46
C ALA A 375 17.78 -2.90 13.65
N SER A 376 16.47 -3.20 13.66
CA SER A 376 15.96 -4.55 13.87
C SER A 376 14.53 -4.67 13.37
N TYR A 377 14.05 -5.91 13.20
CA TYR A 377 12.64 -6.18 12.94
C TYR A 377 11.71 -5.60 14.02
N SER A 378 12.13 -5.62 15.29
CA SER A 378 11.32 -5.06 16.37
C SER A 378 11.20 -3.55 16.23
N LEU A 379 12.28 -2.86 15.90
CA LEU A 379 12.24 -1.42 15.65
C LEU A 379 11.31 -1.10 14.48
N LEU A 380 11.46 -1.79 13.34
CA LEU A 380 10.60 -1.60 12.18
C LEU A 380 9.12 -1.84 12.50
N TYR A 381 8.78 -2.97 13.14
CA TYR A 381 7.41 -3.28 13.51
C TYR A 381 6.82 -2.23 14.46
N ASN A 382 7.62 -1.74 15.39
CA ASN A 382 7.23 -0.68 16.31
C ASN A 382 6.94 0.62 15.56
N VAL A 383 7.84 1.08 14.68
CA VAL A 383 7.62 2.30 13.87
C VAL A 383 6.34 2.17 13.03
N LEU A 384 6.14 1.02 12.38
CA LEU A 384 4.97 0.70 11.56
C LEU A 384 3.70 0.44 12.39
N SER A 385 3.80 0.44 13.72
CA SER A 385 2.68 0.37 14.67
C SER A 385 2.40 1.72 15.35
N THR A 386 3.17 2.75 15.03
CA THR A 386 2.97 4.12 15.51
C THR A 386 1.87 4.79 14.72
N ARG A 387 0.87 5.37 15.39
CA ARG A 387 -0.12 6.21 14.70
C ARG A 387 0.53 7.58 14.39
N PRO A 388 0.32 8.16 13.19
CA PRO A 388 -0.55 7.72 12.09
C PRO A 388 0.09 6.74 11.09
N VAL A 389 1.35 6.32 11.24
CA VAL A 389 1.99 5.31 10.35
C VAL A 389 1.14 4.03 10.27
N LEU A 390 0.56 3.60 11.40
CA LEU A 390 -0.57 2.70 11.49
C LEU A 390 -1.87 3.53 11.53
N ASN A 391 -2.79 3.24 10.61
CA ASN A 391 -4.05 3.95 10.45
C ASN A 391 -5.19 2.97 10.09
N LYS A 392 -6.39 3.49 9.87
CA LYS A 392 -7.59 2.71 9.52
C LYS A 392 -7.55 2.08 8.13
N LEU A 393 -6.73 2.60 7.21
CA LEU A 393 -6.51 2.00 5.90
C LEU A 393 -5.52 0.84 5.94
N THR A 394 -4.68 0.75 6.98
CA THR A 394 -3.67 -0.30 7.07
C THR A 394 -4.33 -1.68 7.06
N THR A 395 -4.06 -2.44 6.02
CA THR A 395 -4.56 -3.79 5.78
C THR A 395 -3.57 -4.83 6.30
N TYR A 396 -2.29 -4.65 6.00
CA TYR A 396 -1.21 -5.48 6.50
C TYR A 396 0.09 -4.70 6.72
N THR A 397 0.96 -5.29 7.54
CA THR A 397 2.36 -4.90 7.72
C THR A 397 3.24 -6.07 7.33
N SER A 398 4.29 -5.81 6.57
CA SER A 398 5.29 -6.81 6.20
C SER A 398 6.67 -6.40 6.67
N LEU A 399 7.43 -7.38 7.15
CA LEU A 399 8.85 -7.27 7.47
C LEU A 399 9.65 -8.26 6.64
N MET A 400 10.77 -7.79 6.11
CA MET A 400 11.50 -8.43 5.03
C MET A 400 13.01 -8.37 5.27
N SER A 401 13.72 -9.43 4.89
CA SER A 401 15.17 -9.42 4.63
C SER A 401 15.48 -10.24 3.39
N ALA A 402 16.26 -9.65 2.49
CA ALA A 402 16.73 -10.34 1.29
C ALA A 402 17.79 -11.39 1.63
N GLU A 403 18.57 -11.21 2.70
CA GLU A 403 19.71 -12.06 3.05
C GLU A 403 19.27 -13.51 3.30
N ASP A 404 18.27 -13.70 4.15
CA ASP A 404 17.75 -15.02 4.54
C ASP A 404 16.45 -15.40 3.83
N GLY A 405 15.83 -14.46 3.11
CA GLY A 405 14.54 -14.64 2.43
C GLY A 405 13.34 -14.46 3.36
N THR A 406 13.52 -13.89 4.55
CA THR A 406 12.44 -13.62 5.48
C THR A 406 11.43 -12.68 4.85
N LEU A 407 10.17 -13.10 4.78
CA LEU A 407 8.99 -12.29 4.49
C LEU A 407 7.90 -12.68 5.51
N LYS A 408 7.54 -11.75 6.39
CA LYS A 408 6.59 -11.98 7.46
C LYS A 408 5.54 -10.88 7.46
N THR A 409 4.28 -11.29 7.50
CA THR A 409 3.15 -10.37 7.31
C THR A 409 2.10 -10.57 8.38
N TRP A 410 1.54 -9.46 8.85
CA TRP A 410 0.45 -9.45 9.81
C TRP A 410 -0.68 -8.58 9.29
N LEU A 411 -1.90 -9.10 9.35
CA LEU A 411 -3.10 -8.28 9.16
C LEU A 411 -3.18 -7.22 10.26
N ARG A 412 -3.46 -5.99 9.86
CA ARG A 412 -3.55 -4.85 10.77
C ARG A 412 -4.99 -4.34 10.87
N VAL A 413 -5.32 -3.92 12.07
CA VAL A 413 -6.53 -3.16 12.40
C VAL A 413 -6.08 -2.06 13.34
N CYS A 414 -6.64 -0.86 13.19
CA CYS A 414 -6.34 0.25 14.08
C CYS A 414 -7.57 0.62 14.91
N GLN A 415 -7.60 0.15 16.16
CA GLN A 415 -8.71 0.43 17.08
C GLN A 415 -8.81 1.93 17.39
N ASP A 416 -10.02 2.40 17.65
CA ASP A 416 -10.22 3.79 18.05
C ASP A 416 -9.54 4.11 19.39
N PRO A 417 -9.08 5.36 19.58
CA PRO A 417 -9.01 6.43 18.59
C PRO A 417 -7.88 6.21 17.57
N CYS A 418 -8.15 6.28 16.27
CA CYS A 418 -7.13 6.14 15.23
C CYS A 418 -7.35 7.05 14.02
N TRP A 419 -6.26 7.34 13.31
CA TRP A 419 -6.29 8.16 12.10
C TRP A 419 -6.95 7.40 10.96
N PRO A 420 -7.78 8.09 10.15
CA PRO A 420 -8.44 7.47 9.01
C PRO A 420 -7.47 7.09 7.88
N TRP A 421 -6.29 7.71 7.80
CA TRP A 421 -5.22 7.43 6.83
C TRP A 421 -3.86 7.86 7.36
#